data_AF-A0A5N6QBC9-F1
#
_entry.id   AF-A0A5N6QBC9-F1
#
_cell.length_a   1.000
_cell.length_b   1.000
_cell.length_c   1.000
_cell.angle_alpha   90.00
_cell.angle_beta   90.00
_cell.angle_gamma   90.00
#
_symmetry.space_group_name_H-M   'P 1'
#
loop_
_entity.id
_entity.type
_entity.pdbx_description
1 polymer ?
#
loop_
_entity_poly.entity_id
_entity_poly.type
_entity_poly.pdbx_seq_one_letter_code
_entity_poly.pdbx_strand_id
1 'polypeptide(L)'
;MLDPDVCKVQPMDTLTLSELNYEELECLLEFLYTGSLPKEKVEKHVYSLSLAADKYEIPYLQKFCDRHMTRSINTSNALDFLEISDICSNISLKESMLNFIAKNMEDIAFSDRYEEFALKNPHLCVQITRASVKKAKIK
;
A
#
# COMPACT_ATOMS: atom_id res chain seq x y z
N MET A 1 -50.09 27.27 -3.67
CA MET A 1 -48.70 27.62 -3.97
C MET A 1 -47.90 26.36 -3.74
N LEU A 2 -47.30 25.80 -4.79
CA LEU A 2 -46.47 24.62 -4.68
C LEU A 2 -45.05 25.12 -4.38
N ASP A 3 -44.50 24.70 -3.24
CA ASP A 3 -43.11 24.95 -2.87
C ASP A 3 -42.19 24.32 -3.94
N PRO A 4 -41.19 25.06 -4.45
CA PRO A 4 -40.22 24.48 -5.36
C PRO A 4 -39.28 23.59 -4.55
N ASP A 5 -39.61 22.30 -4.53
CA ASP A 5 -38.66 21.23 -4.24
C ASP A 5 -37.69 21.08 -5.43
N VAL A 6 -36.56 20.41 -5.16
CA VAL A 6 -35.40 20.12 -6.02
C VAL A 6 -34.22 21.06 -5.79
N CYS A 7 -33.37 20.65 -4.85
CA CYS A 7 -31.93 20.88 -4.89
C CYS A 7 -31.40 20.58 -6.30
N LYS A 8 -31.28 21.60 -7.15
CA LYS A 8 -30.47 21.54 -8.37
C LYS A 8 -29.00 21.54 -7.96
N VAL A 9 -28.49 20.38 -7.55
CA VAL A 9 -27.05 20.16 -7.56
C VAL A 9 -26.64 20.18 -9.02
N GLN A 10 -25.82 21.16 -9.41
CA GLN A 10 -25.27 21.25 -10.77
C GLN A 10 -24.50 19.95 -11.07
N PRO A 11 -24.46 19.46 -12.32
CA PRO A 11 -23.61 18.33 -12.65
C PRO A 11 -22.16 18.71 -12.32
N MET A 12 -21.56 18.03 -11.34
CA MET A 12 -20.11 18.09 -11.17
C MET A 12 -19.52 17.20 -12.26
N ASP A 13 -19.29 17.78 -13.45
CA ASP A 13 -18.64 17.11 -14.58
C ASP A 13 -17.13 16.90 -14.34
N THR A 14 -16.59 17.46 -13.24
CA THR A 14 -15.19 17.39 -12.86
C THR A 14 -15.05 16.77 -11.48
N LEU A 15 -14.20 15.74 -11.39
CA LEU A 15 -13.86 15.03 -10.16
C LEU A 15 -12.38 15.29 -9.84
N THR A 16 -12.10 15.85 -8.66
CA THR A 16 -10.74 16.21 -8.24
C THR A 16 -10.17 15.14 -7.30
N LEU A 17 -9.00 14.61 -7.65
CA LEU A 17 -8.28 13.59 -6.87
C LEU A 17 -6.97 14.17 -6.31
N SER A 18 -7.08 14.88 -5.19
CA SER A 18 -5.98 15.69 -4.63
C SER A 18 -4.82 14.89 -4.05
N GLU A 19 -5.02 13.60 -3.76
CA GLU A 19 -4.01 12.71 -3.20
C GLU A 19 -3.08 12.08 -4.24
N LEU A 20 -3.41 12.21 -5.53
CA LEU A 20 -2.61 11.70 -6.64
C LEU A 20 -2.00 12.87 -7.40
N ASN A 21 -0.70 12.77 -7.69
CA ASN A 21 -0.09 13.64 -8.67
C ASN A 21 -0.49 13.22 -10.11
N TYR A 22 -0.09 14.03 -11.10
CA TYR A 22 -0.44 13.77 -12.50
C TYR A 22 -0.02 12.39 -13.00
N GLU A 23 1.21 11.95 -12.70
CA GLU A 23 1.73 10.66 -13.16
C GLU A 23 1.02 9.48 -12.48
N GLU A 24 0.70 9.63 -11.19
CA GLU A 24 -0.02 8.61 -10.42
C GLU A 24 -1.46 8.47 -10.90
N LEU A 25 -2.12 9.60 -11.20
CA LEU A 25 -3.45 9.62 -11.78
C LEU A 25 -3.46 9.01 -13.17
N GLU A 26 -2.48 9.34 -14.01
CA GLU A 26 -2.31 8.73 -15.33
C GLU A 26 -2.16 7.21 -15.22
N CYS A 27 -1.33 6.72 -14.31
CA CYS A 27 -1.16 5.29 -14.06
C CYS A 27 -2.45 4.62 -13.58
N LEU A 28 -3.19 5.27 -12.67
CA LEU A 28 -4.48 4.75 -12.21
C LEU A 28 -5.47 4.65 -13.37
N LEU A 29 -5.59 5.69 -14.19
CA LEU A 29 -6.49 5.70 -15.34
C LEU A 29 -6.08 4.65 -16.37
N GLU A 30 -4.80 4.54 -16.71
CA GLU A 30 -4.30 3.51 -17.63
C GLU A 30 -4.65 2.11 -17.12
N PHE A 31 -4.49 1.83 -15.82
CA PHE A 31 -4.91 0.56 -15.23
C PHE A 31 -6.43 0.35 -15.33
N LEU A 32 -7.23 1.38 -15.05
CA LEU A 32 -8.70 1.26 -15.11
C LEU A 32 -9.20 0.95 -16.53
N TYR A 33 -8.57 1.52 -17.55
CA TYR A 33 -8.96 1.32 -18.94
C TYR A 33 -8.40 0.02 -19.55
N THR A 34 -7.21 -0.43 -19.12
CA THR A 34 -6.52 -1.57 -19.75
C THR A 34 -6.49 -2.84 -18.89
N GLY A 35 -6.73 -2.72 -17.59
CA GLY A 35 -6.65 -3.81 -16.62
C GLY A 35 -5.24 -4.28 -16.29
N SER A 36 -4.20 -3.58 -16.75
CA SER A 36 -2.79 -3.92 -16.48
C SER A 36 -1.89 -2.70 -16.56
N LEU A 37 -0.65 -2.81 -16.06
CA LEU A 37 0.36 -1.77 -16.17
C LEU A 37 1.73 -2.36 -16.46
N PRO A 38 2.60 -1.64 -17.20
CA PRO A 38 4.01 -2.00 -17.34
C PRO A 38 4.70 -2.09 -15.97
N LYS A 39 5.62 -3.04 -15.81
CA LYS A 39 6.31 -3.31 -14.54
C LYS A 39 6.95 -2.05 -13.94
N GLU A 40 7.59 -1.23 -14.77
CA GLU A 40 8.27 0.00 -14.34
C GLU A 40 7.30 1.02 -13.71
N LYS A 41 6.10 1.19 -14.29
CA LYS A 41 5.06 2.07 -13.74
C LYS A 41 4.54 1.54 -12.41
N VAL A 42 4.34 0.22 -12.31
CA VAL A 42 3.92 -0.41 -11.06
C VAL A 42 4.98 -0.23 -9.99
N GLU A 43 6.25 -0.52 -10.27
CA GLU A 43 7.35 -0.38 -9.30
C GLU A 43 7.47 1.06 -8.79
N LYS A 44 7.32 2.05 -9.67
CA LYS A 44 7.40 3.47 -9.31
C LYS A 44 6.20 3.95 -8.48
N HIS A 45 4.99 3.48 -8.80
CA HIS A 45 3.74 4.01 -8.24
C HIS A 45 2.96 3.00 -7.37
N VAL A 46 3.58 1.89 -6.95
CA VAL A 46 2.87 0.84 -6.19
C VAL A 46 2.26 1.37 -4.90
N TYR A 47 2.93 2.33 -4.25
CA TYR A 47 2.46 2.95 -3.01
C TYR A 47 1.14 3.72 -3.24
N SER A 48 1.15 4.69 -4.15
CA SER A 48 -0.03 5.51 -4.45
C SER A 48 -1.15 4.70 -5.11
N LEU A 49 -0.83 3.74 -5.98
CA LEU A 49 -1.83 2.84 -6.55
C LEU A 49 -2.51 1.97 -5.49
N SER A 50 -1.78 1.50 -4.48
CA SER A 50 -2.37 0.70 -3.40
C SER A 50 -3.29 1.54 -2.51
N LEU A 51 -2.88 2.77 -2.18
CA LEU A 51 -3.72 3.71 -1.44
C LEU A 51 -4.97 4.10 -2.23
N ALA A 52 -4.83 4.36 -3.53
CA ALA A 52 -5.97 4.64 -4.40
C ALA A 52 -6.92 3.42 -4.49
N ALA A 53 -6.37 2.22 -4.61
CA ALA A 53 -7.17 0.99 -4.66
C ALA A 53 -8.00 0.80 -3.39
N ASP A 54 -7.41 1.10 -2.22
CA ASP A 54 -8.10 1.03 -0.94
C ASP A 54 -9.15 2.15 -0.80
N LYS A 55 -8.77 3.40 -1.09
CA LYS A 55 -9.63 4.58 -0.95
C LYS A 55 -10.84 4.58 -1.88
N TYR A 56 -10.67 4.14 -3.12
CA TYR A 56 -11.74 4.08 -4.12
C TYR A 56 -12.39 2.70 -4.24
N GLU A 57 -12.05 1.78 -3.35
CA GLU A 57 -12.59 0.42 -3.31
C GLU A 57 -12.49 -0.27 -4.69
N ILE A 58 -11.25 -0.44 -5.19
CA ILE A 58 -10.95 -1.12 -6.45
C ILE A 58 -10.24 -2.46 -6.14
N PRO A 59 -10.98 -3.53 -5.78
CA PRO A 59 -10.39 -4.80 -5.33
C PRO A 59 -9.43 -5.44 -6.33
N TYR A 60 -9.65 -5.23 -7.63
CA TYR A 60 -8.79 -5.80 -8.66
C TYR A 60 -7.42 -5.12 -8.70
N LEU A 61 -7.36 -3.80 -8.55
CA LEU A 61 -6.11 -3.06 -8.44
C LEU A 61 -5.39 -3.43 -7.14
N GLN A 62 -6.12 -3.56 -6.03
CA GLN A 62 -5.52 -3.96 -4.75
C GLN A 62 -4.84 -5.32 -4.85
N LYS A 63 -5.53 -6.34 -5.38
CA LYS A 63 -4.94 -7.67 -5.63
C LYS A 63 -3.76 -7.64 -6.60
N PHE A 64 -3.79 -6.75 -7.59
CA PHE A 64 -2.71 -6.56 -8.54
C PHE A 64 -1.45 -6.00 -7.85
N CYS A 65 -1.61 -4.95 -7.04
CA CYS A 65 -0.55 -4.36 -6.22
C CYS A 65 0.01 -5.36 -5.19
N ASP A 66 -0.86 -6.07 -4.46
CA ASP A 66 -0.45 -7.09 -3.46
C ASP A 66 0.42 -8.17 -4.08
N ARG A 67 0.02 -8.67 -5.26
CA ARG A 67 0.77 -9.67 -6.00
C ARG A 67 2.11 -9.13 -6.43
N HIS A 68 2.17 -7.88 -6.87
CA HIS A 68 3.42 -7.24 -7.24
C HIS A 68 4.36 -7.14 -6.03
N MET A 69 3.90 -6.57 -4.91
CA MET A 69 4.69 -6.42 -3.69
C MET A 69 5.21 -7.76 -3.17
N THR A 70 4.36 -8.79 -3.15
CA THR A 70 4.75 -10.13 -2.69
C THR A 70 5.85 -10.73 -3.58
N ARG A 71 5.87 -10.43 -4.89
CA ARG A 71 6.87 -10.94 -5.84
C ARG A 71 8.15 -10.13 -5.89
N SER A 72 8.11 -8.85 -5.56
CA SER A 72 9.25 -7.92 -5.64
C SER A 72 9.86 -7.57 -4.28
N ILE A 73 9.38 -8.17 -3.19
CA ILE A 73 9.91 -7.94 -1.84
C ILE A 73 11.40 -8.30 -1.74
N ASN A 74 12.15 -7.38 -1.12
CA ASN A 74 13.55 -7.50 -0.77
C ASN A 74 13.82 -6.73 0.53
N THR A 75 15.05 -6.79 1.06
CA THR A 75 15.41 -6.14 2.32
C THR A 75 15.31 -4.62 2.28
N SER A 76 15.47 -4.00 1.10
CA SER A 76 15.41 -2.55 0.93
C SER A 76 13.98 -1.99 0.91
N ASN A 77 12.99 -2.75 0.44
CA ASN A 77 11.60 -2.30 0.30
C ASN A 77 10.61 -2.96 1.28
N ALA A 78 11.03 -3.99 2.03
CA ALA A 78 10.12 -4.74 2.90
C ALA A 78 9.45 -3.87 3.98
N LEU A 79 10.15 -2.87 4.52
CA LEU A 79 9.59 -1.95 5.52
C LEU A 79 8.49 -1.06 4.92
N ASP A 80 8.66 -0.61 3.68
CA ASP A 80 7.65 0.21 2.99
C ASP A 80 6.41 -0.61 2.68
N PHE A 81 6.60 -1.84 2.17
CA PHE A 81 5.48 -2.73 1.89
C PHE A 81 4.75 -3.12 3.16
N LEU A 82 5.45 -3.26 4.29
CA LEU A 82 4.81 -3.46 5.59
C LEU A 82 3.96 -2.24 5.98
N GLU A 83 4.46 -1.03 5.82
CA GLU A 83 3.71 0.20 6.10
C GLU A 83 2.45 0.30 5.22
N ILE A 84 2.58 0.08 3.91
CA ILE A 84 1.43 0.08 2.99
C ILE A 84 0.39 -0.96 3.40
N SER A 85 0.83 -2.18 3.72
CA SER A 85 -0.08 -3.26 4.12
C SER A 85 -0.83 -2.98 5.42
N ASP A 86 -0.24 -2.19 6.32
CA ASP A 86 -0.87 -1.74 7.55
C ASP A 86 -1.91 -0.64 7.28
N ILE A 87 -1.56 0.34 6.43
CA ILE A 87 -2.46 1.43 6.04
C ILE A 87 -3.70 0.88 5.34
N CYS A 88 -3.50 0.03 4.33
CA CYS A 88 -4.60 -0.60 3.58
C CYS A 88 -5.31 -1.72 4.34
N SER A 89 -4.99 -1.93 5.64
CA SER A 89 -5.58 -2.99 6.48
C SER A 89 -5.52 -4.40 5.84
N ASN A 90 -4.52 -4.67 5.00
CA ASN A 90 -4.38 -5.92 4.26
C ASN A 90 -3.63 -6.95 5.11
N ILE A 91 -4.39 -7.72 5.88
CA ILE A 91 -3.85 -8.69 6.85
C ILE A 91 -2.94 -9.73 6.18
N SER A 92 -3.35 -10.29 5.04
CA SER A 92 -2.58 -11.35 4.35
C SER A 92 -1.25 -10.82 3.82
N LEU A 93 -1.24 -9.62 3.23
CA LEU A 93 -0.01 -9.00 2.75
C LEU A 93 0.89 -8.67 3.95
N LYS A 94 0.32 -8.07 5.00
CA LYS A 94 1.03 -7.69 6.21
C LYS A 94 1.73 -8.87 6.90
N GLU A 95 1.04 -9.99 7.05
CA GLU A 95 1.64 -11.22 7.58
C GLU A 95 2.80 -11.71 6.70
N SER A 96 2.65 -11.61 5.38
CA SER A 96 3.71 -11.98 4.44
C SER A 96 4.94 -11.08 4.58
N MET A 97 4.74 -9.76 4.73
CA MET A 97 5.81 -8.79 4.94
C MET A 97 6.51 -9.02 6.29
N LEU A 98 5.75 -9.19 7.37
CA LEU A 98 6.28 -9.49 8.71
C LEU A 98 7.09 -10.78 8.71
N ASN A 99 6.60 -11.82 8.04
CA ASN A 99 7.31 -13.08 7.92
C ASN A 99 8.63 -12.91 7.18
N PHE A 100 8.66 -12.18 6.07
CA PHE A 100 9.88 -11.90 5.30
C PHE A 100 10.88 -11.10 6.13
N ILE A 101 10.45 -10.03 6.79
CA ILE A 101 11.30 -9.18 7.65
C ILE A 101 11.89 -10.02 8.78
N ALA A 102 11.08 -10.82 9.46
CA ALA A 102 11.54 -11.72 10.50
C ALA A 102 12.55 -12.77 10.01
N LYS A 103 12.60 -13.08 8.70
CA LYS A 103 13.65 -13.94 8.13
C LYS A 103 14.96 -13.23 7.85
N ASN A 104 14.91 -11.95 7.51
CA ASN A 104 16.06 -11.16 7.14
C ASN A 104 16.34 -10.08 8.20
N MET A 105 15.93 -10.34 9.46
CA MET A 105 15.98 -9.36 10.54
C MET A 105 17.44 -8.96 10.85
N GLU A 106 18.39 -9.87 10.65
CA GLU A 106 19.82 -9.61 10.81
C GLU A 106 20.32 -8.51 9.87
N ASP A 107 19.81 -8.45 8.64
CA ASP A 107 20.19 -7.41 7.68
C ASP A 107 19.41 -6.11 7.90
N ILE A 108 18.13 -6.22 8.30
CA ILE A 108 17.21 -5.09 8.40
C ILE A 108 17.43 -4.30 9.70
N ALA A 109 17.62 -4.97 10.84
CA ALA A 109 17.61 -4.36 12.17
C ALA A 109 18.70 -3.30 12.39
N PHE A 110 19.83 -3.44 11.68
CA PHE A 110 20.99 -2.55 11.81
C PHE A 110 21.06 -1.49 10.70
N SER A 111 20.03 -1.39 9.86
CA SER A 111 19.96 -0.36 8.81
C SER A 111 19.40 0.95 9.36
N ASP A 112 19.95 2.09 8.90
CA ASP A 112 19.43 3.43 9.24
C ASP A 112 17.93 3.56 8.88
N ARG A 113 17.52 2.89 7.80
CA ARG A 113 16.12 2.81 7.37
C ARG A 113 15.20 2.22 8.43
N TYR A 114 15.67 1.21 9.18
CA TYR A 114 14.88 0.62 10.25
C TYR A 114 14.74 1.55 11.44
N GLU A 115 15.74 2.37 11.74
CA GLU A 115 15.67 3.40 12.78
C GLU A 115 14.64 4.47 12.41
N GLU A 116 14.69 5.00 11.19
CA GLU A 116 13.69 5.95 10.69
C GLU A 116 12.27 5.36 10.71
N PHE A 117 12.14 4.11 10.25
CA PHE A 117 10.88 3.38 10.30
C PHE A 117 10.36 3.23 11.73
N ALA A 118 11.24 2.95 12.69
CA ALA A 118 10.85 2.74 14.08
C ALA A 118 10.34 4.01 14.77
N LEU A 119 10.92 5.17 14.42
CA LEU A 119 10.45 6.46 14.89
C LEU A 119 9.04 6.79 14.37
N LYS A 120 8.75 6.44 13.11
CA LYS A 120 7.45 6.69 12.47
C LYS A 120 6.38 5.67 12.89
N ASN A 121 6.77 4.41 13.07
CA ASN A 121 5.84 3.28 13.20
C ASN A 121 6.12 2.37 14.42
N PRO A 122 6.01 2.88 15.66
CA PRO A 122 6.34 2.10 16.85
C PRO A 122 5.48 0.84 17.01
N HIS A 123 4.22 0.86 16.58
CA HIS A 123 3.33 -0.32 16.64
C HIS A 123 3.76 -1.43 15.67
N LEU A 124 4.35 -1.08 14.52
CA LEU A 124 4.89 -2.06 13.58
C LEU A 124 6.17 -2.69 14.11
N CYS A 125 7.04 -1.94 14.78
CA CYS A 125 8.22 -2.50 15.45
C CYS A 125 7.86 -3.55 16.49
N VAL A 126 6.81 -3.32 17.27
CA VAL A 126 6.29 -4.31 18.22
C VAL A 126 5.83 -5.59 17.48
N GLN A 127 5.17 -5.44 16.34
CA GLN A 127 4.71 -6.58 15.53
C GLN A 127 5.87 -7.35 14.90
N ILE A 128 6.88 -6.64 14.37
CA ILE A 128 8.11 -7.23 13.86
C ILE A 128 8.82 -8.02 14.96
N THR A 129 8.97 -7.43 16.15
CA THR A 129 9.61 -8.09 17.30
C THR A 129 8.87 -9.38 17.68
N ARG A 130 7.54 -9.34 17.75
CA ARG A 130 6.71 -10.52 18.01
C ARG A 130 6.87 -11.59 16.92
N ALA A 131 6.90 -11.19 15.65
CA ALA A 131 7.10 -12.11 14.53
C ALA A 131 8.48 -12.78 14.58
N SER A 132 9.54 -12.01 14.83
CA SER A 132 10.91 -12.51 14.97
C SER A 132 11.06 -13.49 16.13
N VAL A 133 10.47 -13.19 17.30
CA VAL A 133 10.48 -14.11 18.46
C VAL A 133 9.70 -15.39 18.17
N LYS A 134 8.52 -15.31 17.55
CA LYS A 134 7.75 -16.50 17.16
C LYS A 134 8.56 -17.40 16.22
N LYS A 135 9.24 -16.79 15.24
CA LYS A 135 10.06 -17.53 14.28
C LYS A 135 11.27 -18.21 14.93
N ALA A 136 11.93 -17.54 15.88
CA ALA A 136 13.06 -18.11 16.62
C ALA A 136 12.68 -19.35 17.46
N LYS A 137 11.41 -19.48 17.88
CA LYS A 137 10.91 -20.67 18.61
C LYS A 137 10.58 -21.87 17.73
N ILE A 138 10.47 -21.67 16.41
CA ILE A 138 10.10 -22.71 15.43
C ILE A 138 11.36 -23.37 14.82
N LYS A 139 12.54 -22.77 15.02
CA LYS A 139 13.84 -23.27 14.57
C LYS A 139 14.49 -24.10 15.67
#